data_AF-A0AA86JCG2-F1
#
_entry.id   AF-A0AA86JCG2-F1
#
_cell.length_a   1.000
_cell.length_b   1.000
_cell.length_c   1.000
_cell.angle_alpha   90.00
_cell.angle_beta   90.00
_cell.angle_gamma   90.00
#
_symmetry.space_group_name_H-M   'P 1'
#
loop_
_entity.id
_entity.type
_entity.pdbx_description
1 polymer ?
#
loop_
_entity_poly.entity_id
_entity_poly.type
_entity_poly.pdbx_seq_one_letter_code
_entity_poly.pdbx_strand_id
1 'polypeptide(L)' 'MYPAFGHTRREVLIMARFYDPKDETDRSSVETVLRKGGIEYFLRRERGDTGMLEIHVAEEDLPRAEELLIRGKGGNE' A
#
# COMPACT_ATOMS: atom_id res chain seq x y z
N MET A 1 12.70 -2.17 34.37
CA MET A 1 13.30 -3.39 33.81
C MET A 1 12.27 -4.01 32.88
N TYR A 2 12.27 -3.61 31.61
CA TYR A 2 11.32 -4.10 30.62
C TYR A 2 11.86 -5.43 30.06
N PRO A 3 11.09 -6.53 30.06
CA PRO A 3 11.57 -7.76 29.48
C PRO A 3 11.71 -7.58 27.96
N ALA A 4 12.81 -8.11 27.44
CA ALA A 4 13.17 -8.10 26.03
C ALA A 4 11.98 -8.61 25.19
N PHE A 5 11.39 -7.71 24.41
CA PHE A 5 10.48 -8.10 23.33
C PHE A 5 11.30 -8.97 22.39
N GLY A 6 11.10 -10.29 22.52
CA GLY A 6 11.57 -11.26 21.55
C GLY A 6 11.13 -10.76 20.19
N HIS A 7 12.12 -10.40 19.39
CA HIS A 7 12.03 -10.24 17.95
C HIS A 7 11.61 -11.60 17.38
N THR A 8 10.35 -11.94 17.61
CA THR A 8 9.64 -12.89 16.79
C THR A 8 9.60 -12.15 15.47
N ARG A 9 10.52 -12.47 14.56
CA ARG A 9 10.33 -12.16 13.15
C ARG A 9 9.05 -12.89 12.76
N ARG A 10 7.91 -12.25 13.05
CA ARG A 10 6.66 -12.55 12.38
C ARG A 10 6.92 -12.10 10.96
N GLU A 11 7.48 -13.01 10.15
CA GLU A 11 7.30 -13.03 8.70
C GLU A 11 5.83 -13.37 8.39
N VAL A 12 4.91 -12.69 9.08
CA VAL A 12 3.56 -12.52 8.59
C VAL A 12 3.75 -11.37 7.62
N LEU A 13 3.60 -11.63 6.33
CA LEU A 13 3.44 -10.59 5.32
C LEU A 13 2.20 -9.78 5.73
N ILE A 14 2.37 -8.80 6.61
CA ILE A 14 1.28 -7.94 7.07
C ILE A 14 0.92 -7.10 5.85
N MET A 15 -0.18 -7.48 5.20
CA MET A 15 -0.74 -6.66 4.13
C MET A 15 -1.38 -5.44 4.76
N ALA A 16 -0.74 -4.31 4.58
CA ALA A 16 -1.19 -3.04 5.11
C ALA A 16 -2.05 -2.32 4.07
N ARG A 17 -3.14 -1.70 4.53
CA ARG A 17 -3.96 -0.85 3.68
C ARG A 17 -3.13 0.37 3.29
N PHE A 18 -2.86 0.48 2.00
CA PHE A 18 -2.03 1.54 1.44
C PHE A 18 -2.87 2.70 0.96
N TYR A 19 -3.94 2.42 0.20
CA TYR A 19 -4.71 3.47 -0.45
C TYR A 19 -6.18 3.08 -0.67
N ASP A 20 -7.05 4.07 -0.58
CA ASP A 20 -8.49 3.95 -0.82
C ASP A 20 -8.88 4.79 -2.06
N PRO A 21 -8.86 4.20 -3.26
CA PRO A 21 -9.23 4.89 -4.48
C PRO A 21 -10.74 5.14 -4.51
N LYS A 22 -11.09 6.42 -4.66
CA LYS A 22 -12.48 6.87 -4.77
C LYS A 22 -13.08 6.57 -6.14
N ASP A 23 -12.24 6.52 -7.18
CA ASP A 23 -12.61 6.35 -8.58
C ASP A 23 -11.59 5.50 -9.35
N GLU A 24 -11.99 4.95 -10.49
CA GLU A 24 -11.13 4.10 -11.34
C GLU A 24 -9.89 4.83 -11.89
N THR A 25 -10.01 6.13 -12.14
CA THR A 25 -8.91 6.98 -12.61
C THR A 25 -7.83 7.15 -11.54
N ASP A 26 -8.27 7.33 -10.29
CA ASP A 26 -7.37 7.48 -9.16
C ASP A 26 -6.68 6.15 -8.84
N ARG A 27 -7.45 5.04 -8.86
CA ARG A 27 -6.90 3.67 -8.78
C ARG A 27 -5.82 3.45 -9.85
N SER A 28 -6.11 3.75 -11.11
CA SER A 28 -5.17 3.52 -12.22
C SER A 28 -3.89 4.34 -12.08
N SER A 29 -3.97 5.54 -11.51
CA SER A 29 -2.81 6.38 -11.24
C SER A 29 -1.92 5.76 -10.17
N VAL A 30 -2.52 5.30 -9.06
CA VAL A 30 -1.81 4.63 -7.98
C VAL A 30 -1.21 3.29 -8.43
N GLU A 31 -1.97 2.47 -9.16
CA GLU A 31 -1.49 1.21 -9.75
C GLU A 31 -0.29 1.43 -10.67
N THR A 32 -0.30 2.49 -11.46
CA THR A 32 0.82 2.84 -12.36
C THR A 32 2.07 3.22 -11.57
N VAL A 33 1.92 4.00 -10.49
CA VAL A 33 3.04 4.39 -9.62
C VAL A 33 3.64 3.18 -8.93
N LEU A 34 2.81 2.29 -8.37
CA LEU A 34 3.25 1.07 -7.70
C LEU A 34 3.96 0.12 -8.68
N ARG A 35 3.38 -0.08 -9.88
CA ARG A 35 4.02 -0.85 -10.95
C ARG A 35 5.36 -0.27 -11.38
N LYS A 36 5.44 1.05 -11.56
CA LYS A 36 6.69 1.74 -11.92
C LYS A 36 7.75 1.61 -10.82
N GLY A 37 7.31 1.52 -9.57
CA GLY A 37 8.13 1.22 -8.40
C GLY A 37 8.63 -0.22 -8.28
N GLY A 38 8.03 -1.14 -9.04
CA GLY A 38 8.22 -2.58 -8.85
C GLY A 38 7.60 -3.09 -7.54
N ILE A 39 6.57 -2.41 -7.03
CA ILE A 39 5.89 -2.79 -5.78
C ILE A 39 4.67 -3.64 -6.12
N GLU A 40 4.58 -4.79 -5.45
CA GLU A 40 3.42 -5.66 -5.52
C GLU A 40 2.29 -5.11 -4.66
N TYR A 41 1.10 -5.02 -5.25
CA TYR A 41 -0.10 -4.56 -4.57
C TYR A 41 -1.25 -5.53 -4.79
N PHE A 42 -2.18 -5.53 -3.85
CA PHE A 42 -3.37 -6.35 -3.84
C PHE A 42 -4.61 -5.47 -3.79
N LEU A 43 -5.53 -5.70 -4.71
CA LEU A 43 -6.84 -5.08 -4.67
C LEU A 43 -7.77 -5.95 -3.84
N ARG A 44 -8.23 -5.43 -2.71
CA ARG A 44 -9.25 -6.07 -1.88
C ARG A 44 -10.56 -5.31 -2.04
N ARG A 45 -11.62 -6.01 -2.41
CA ARG A 45 -12.98 -5.43 -2.37
C ARG A 45 -13.52 -5.63 -0.97
N GLU A 46 -13.82 -4.55 -0.26
CA GLU A 46 -14.50 -4.65 1.03
C GLU A 46 -15.89 -5.27 0.81
N ARG A 47 -16.30 -6.23 1.66
CA ARG A 47 -17.66 -6.79 1.64
C ARG A 47 -18.64 -5.80 2.27
N GLY A 48 -18.99 -4.78 1.51
CA GLY A 48 -20.15 -3.92 1.74
C GLY A 48 -20.75 -3.58 0.38
N ASP A 49 -22.08 -3.48 0.28
CA ASP A 49 -22.87 -3.27 -0.95
C ASP A 49 -22.43 -2.08 -1.83
N THR A 50 -21.50 -1.25 -1.36
CA THR A 50 -20.81 -0.18 -2.11
C THR A 50 -19.32 -0.52 -2.24
N GLY A 51 -19.00 -1.63 -2.91
CA GLY A 51 -17.67 -2.26 -2.90
C GLY A 51 -16.54 -1.40 -3.48
N MET A 52 -16.00 -0.50 -2.66
CA MET A 52 -14.77 0.23 -2.92
C MET A 52 -13.59 -0.75 -2.93
N LEU A 53 -12.64 -0.52 -3.83
CA LEU A 53 -11.48 -1.39 -4.04
C LEU A 53 -10.31 -0.83 -3.25
N GLU A 54 -9.99 -1.43 -2.11
CA GLU A 54 -8.84 -1.02 -1.31
C GLU A 54 -7.53 -1.56 -1.91
N ILE A 55 -6.50 -0.72 -1.98
CA ILE A 55 -5.15 -1.10 -2.39
C ILE A 55 -4.37 -1.45 -1.13
N HIS A 56 -3.90 -2.70 -1.06
CA HIS A 56 -3.06 -3.20 0.02
C HIS A 56 -1.66 -3.48 -0.53
N VAL A 57 -0.63 -3.21 0.25
CA VAL A 57 0.77 -3.53 -0.07
C VAL A 57 1.39 -4.30 1.09
N ALA A 58 2.53 -4.95 0.85
CA ALA A 58 3.29 -5.52 1.96
C ALA A 58 3.79 -4.39 2.88
N GLU A 59 3.73 -4.57 4.19
CA GLU A 59 4.21 -3.58 5.16
C GLU A 59 5.68 -3.16 4.91
N GLU A 60 6.50 -4.09 4.39
CA GLU A 60 7.89 -3.80 4.00
C GLU A 60 8.01 -2.84 2.80
N ASP A 61 7.06 -2.90 1.86
CA ASP A 61 6.99 -2.04 0.69
C ASP A 61 6.16 -0.78 0.95
N LEU A 62 5.38 -0.71 2.03
CA LEU A 62 4.58 0.45 2.40
C LEU A 62 5.37 1.76 2.43
N PRO A 63 6.54 1.87 3.12
CA PRO A 63 7.31 3.11 3.09
C PRO A 63 7.80 3.48 1.69
N ARG A 64 8.11 2.48 0.86
CA ARG A 64 8.57 2.68 -0.52
C ARG A 64 7.41 3.09 -1.44
N ALA A 65 6.24 2.52 -1.23
CA ALA A 65 5.00 2.84 -1.93
C ALA A 65 4.57 4.28 -1.62
N GLU A 66 4.64 4.68 -0.35
CA GLU A 66 4.35 6.05 0.09
C GLU A 66 5.35 7.03 -0.55
N GLU A 67 6.65 6.73 -0.52
CA GLU A 67 7.67 7.57 -1.15
C GLU A 67 7.43 7.74 -2.65
N LEU A 68 7.12 6.64 -3.36
CA LEU A 68 6.81 6.68 -4.79
C LEU A 68 5.52 7.43 -5.10
N LEU A 69 4.50 7.34 -4.24
CA LEU A 69 3.27 8.09 -4.39
C LEU A 69 3.51 9.60 -4.20
N ILE A 70 4.27 9.97 -3.17
CA ILE A 70 4.66 11.35 -2.89
C ILE A 70 5.50 11.90 -4.05
N ARG A 71 6.49 11.15 -4.53
CA ARG A 71 7.37 11.53 -5.63
C ARG A 71 6.68 11.52 -6.99
N GLY A 72 5.75 10.59 -7.21
CA GLY A 72 4.95 10.47 -8.43
C GLY A 72 3.86 11.54 -8.54
N LYS A 73 3.33 12.00 -7.40
CA LYS A 73 2.35 13.10 -7.32
C LYS A 73 3.01 14.48 -7.20
N GLY A 74 4.28 14.54 -6.76
CA GLY A 74 5.08 15.76 -6.56
C GLY A 74 6.25 15.97 -7.53
N GLY A 75 6.36 15.19 -8.61
CA GLY A 75 7.48 15.25 -9.56
C GLY A 75 7.40 16.40 -10.58
N ASN A 76 7.39 17.64 -10.12
CA ASN A 76 7.88 18.81 -10.85
C ASN A 76 8.52 19.74 -9.81
N GLU A 77 9.81 19.53 -9.54
CA GLU A 77 10.91 20.52 -9.64
C GLU A 77 12.20 19.94 -9.06
#